data_AF-A0A1V9ZKL1-F1
#
_entry.id   AF-A0A1V9ZKL1-F1
#
_cell.length_a   1.000
_cell.length_b   1.000
_cell.length_c   1.000
_cell.angle_alpha   90.00
_cell.angle_beta   90.00
_cell.angle_gamma   90.00
#
_symmetry.space_group_name_H-M   'P 1'
#
loop_
_entity.id
_entity.type
_entity.pdbx_description
1 polymer ?
#
loop_
_entity_poly.entity_id
_entity_poly.type
_entity_poly.pdbx_seq_one_letter_code
_entity_poly.pdbx_strand_id
1 'polypeptide(L)'
;MVSSALITAWVAAALIGADGQPTTPSLFESRRSRKCLDASWVSSTAKSLGLDPDALDWQHRKVNPVLRPALERARFILNDPRQHTSRTFDSRCFQPSESFHGVGETIYANGTVANRGICNGTVVLEYNTWESQTMTTTVLAILISEVVGYQVSYFITDGGLDATERMASVGLGTCSPTHVNVEVWTASKLSLLDVFANETSSSAIGYNGQWEL
;
A
#
# COMPACT_ATOMS: atom_id res chain seq x y z
N MET A 1 -17.71 41.64 13.91
CA MET A 1 -18.68 40.65 13.38
C MET A 1 -18.61 40.76 11.86
N VAL A 2 -18.14 39.82 11.03
CA VAL A 2 -17.87 38.37 11.10
C VAL A 2 -16.63 38.15 10.19
N SER A 3 -15.46 37.80 10.71
CA SER A 3 -14.84 36.45 10.67
C SER A 3 -14.94 35.70 9.33
N SER A 4 -13.82 35.51 8.63
CA SER A 4 -13.38 34.19 8.19
C SER A 4 -11.98 34.29 7.58
N ALA A 5 -11.02 33.92 8.42
CA ALA A 5 -9.64 33.67 8.04
C ALA A 5 -9.50 32.30 7.36
N LEU A 6 -8.37 32.15 6.68
CA LEU A 6 -7.67 30.91 6.31
C LEU A 6 -7.92 30.35 4.91
N ILE A 7 -7.14 30.95 4.01
CA ILE A 7 -6.44 30.35 2.88
C ILE A 7 -5.92 28.93 3.24
N THR A 8 -6.27 27.94 2.44
CA THR A 8 -5.38 26.78 2.17
C THR A 8 -5.30 26.59 0.66
N ALA A 9 -4.18 27.03 0.08
CA ALA A 9 -3.86 26.84 -1.31
C ALA A 9 -3.33 25.41 -1.50
N TRP A 10 -4.07 24.57 -2.22
CA TRP A 10 -3.53 23.34 -2.80
C TRP A 10 -2.74 23.71 -4.04
N VAL A 11 -1.43 23.92 -3.90
CA VAL A 11 -0.54 23.97 -5.07
C VAL A 11 -0.06 22.55 -5.33
N ALA A 12 -0.68 21.88 -6.31
CA ALA A 12 -0.06 20.70 -6.91
C ALA A 12 1.10 21.19 -7.78
N ALA A 13 2.34 20.94 -7.35
CA ALA A 13 3.49 21.21 -8.19
C ALA A 13 3.48 20.21 -9.37
N ALA A 14 3.41 20.74 -10.59
CA ALA A 14 3.55 19.94 -11.80
C ALA A 14 5.03 19.57 -12.03
N LEU A 15 5.30 18.33 -12.40
CA LEU A 15 6.62 17.81 -12.75
C LEU A 15 6.71 17.60 -14.26
N ILE A 16 7.91 17.58 -14.86
CA ILE A 16 8.07 17.33 -16.30
C ILE A 16 8.38 15.84 -16.53
N GLY A 17 7.59 15.17 -17.36
CA GLY A 17 7.79 13.77 -17.76
C GLY A 17 8.87 13.61 -18.83
N ALA A 18 9.18 12.36 -19.20
CA ALA A 18 10.20 12.03 -20.21
C ALA A 18 9.91 12.66 -21.58
N ASP A 19 8.63 12.86 -21.92
CA ASP A 19 8.18 13.47 -23.18
C ASP A 19 8.07 15.00 -23.11
N GLY A 20 8.59 15.62 -22.05
CA GLY A 20 8.55 17.08 -21.85
C GLY A 20 7.17 17.64 -21.47
N GLN A 21 6.16 16.78 -21.32
CA GLN A 21 4.81 17.18 -20.90
C GLN A 21 4.70 17.31 -19.37
N PRO A 22 3.89 18.26 -18.86
CA PRO A 22 3.58 18.35 -17.43
C PRO A 22 2.88 17.09 -16.92
N THR A 23 3.19 16.72 -15.69
CA THR A 23 2.68 15.54 -14.98
C THR A 23 2.31 15.90 -13.54
N THR A 24 1.42 15.12 -12.95
CA THR A 24 1.03 15.24 -11.53
C THR A 24 1.17 13.90 -10.82
N PRO A 25 1.30 13.88 -9.49
CA PRO A 25 1.23 12.65 -8.70
C PRO A 25 -0.07 11.88 -9.00
N SER A 26 0.00 10.55 -9.07
CA SER A 26 -1.20 9.73 -9.28
C SER A 26 -2.08 9.63 -8.03
N LEU A 27 -3.27 9.05 -8.16
CA LEU A 27 -4.14 8.76 -7.01
C LEU A 27 -3.45 7.85 -5.99
N PHE A 28 -2.59 6.93 -6.43
CA PHE A 28 -1.86 6.02 -5.53
C PHE A 28 -0.86 6.76 -4.64
N GLU A 29 -0.29 7.88 -5.10
CA GLU A 29 0.54 8.75 -4.26
C GLU A 29 -0.25 9.31 -3.08
N SER A 30 -1.49 9.75 -3.29
CA SER A 30 -2.33 10.28 -2.21
C SER A 30 -2.54 9.25 -1.09
N ARG A 31 -2.66 7.96 -1.45
CA ARG A 31 -2.90 6.83 -0.55
C ARG A 31 -1.67 6.38 0.25
N ARG A 32 -0.46 6.81 -0.13
CA ARG A 32 0.81 6.52 0.58
C ARG A 32 1.56 7.76 1.04
N SER A 33 0.92 8.92 1.00
CA SER A 33 1.59 10.23 1.07
C SER A 33 2.25 10.58 2.43
N ARG A 34 2.19 9.70 3.44
CA ARG A 34 2.72 9.91 4.80
C ARG A 34 2.12 11.14 5.48
N LYS A 35 0.82 11.38 5.24
CA LYS A 35 0.09 12.56 5.71
C LYS A 35 -1.03 12.22 6.68
N CYS A 36 -1.27 10.94 6.98
CA CYS A 36 -2.38 10.56 7.85
C CYS A 36 -2.04 10.70 9.34
N LEU A 37 -0.87 10.20 9.75
CA LEU A 37 -0.35 10.22 11.11
C LEU A 37 0.71 11.32 11.24
N ASP A 38 0.34 12.58 10.98
CA ASP A 38 1.26 13.70 11.11
C ASP A 38 1.39 14.22 12.57
N ALA A 39 2.26 15.20 12.81
CA ALA A 39 2.44 15.78 14.13
C ALA A 39 1.17 16.47 14.68
N SER A 40 0.31 16.98 13.80
CA SER A 40 -0.96 17.61 14.18
C SER A 40 -1.97 16.56 14.67
N TRP A 41 -2.06 15.43 13.96
CA TRP A 41 -2.86 14.28 14.36
C TRP A 41 -2.40 13.73 15.71
N VAL A 42 -1.09 13.59 15.94
CA VAL A 42 -0.55 13.14 17.24
C VAL A 42 -0.94 14.09 18.36
N SER A 43 -0.70 15.39 18.18
CA SER A 43 -0.99 16.41 19.19
C SER A 43 -2.48 16.48 19.53
N SER A 44 -3.35 16.46 18.52
CA SER A 44 -4.80 16.47 18.72
C SER A 44 -5.33 15.19 19.38
N THR A 45 -4.83 14.02 18.98
CA THR A 45 -5.20 12.73 19.57
C THR A 45 -4.74 12.62 21.02
N ALA A 46 -3.49 13.01 21.30
CA ALA A 46 -2.93 13.06 22.65
C ALA A 46 -3.77 13.93 23.58
N LYS A 47 -4.14 15.13 23.13
CA LYS A 47 -4.99 16.06 23.88
C LYS A 47 -6.39 15.50 24.11
N SER A 48 -7.01 14.91 23.09
CA SER A 48 -8.36 14.35 23.16
C SER A 48 -8.44 13.18 24.15
N LEU A 49 -7.43 12.31 24.16
CA LEU A 49 -7.39 11.11 24.98
C LEU A 49 -6.71 11.31 26.34
N GLY A 50 -6.17 12.50 26.63
CA GLY A 50 -5.41 12.76 27.85
C GLY A 50 -4.13 11.93 27.95
N LEU A 51 -3.50 11.64 26.81
CA LEU A 51 -2.29 10.82 26.71
C LEU A 51 -1.06 11.69 26.49
N ASP A 52 0.06 11.28 27.06
CA ASP A 52 1.38 11.83 26.76
C ASP A 52 2.07 10.95 25.69
N PRO A 53 2.35 11.47 24.47
CA PRO A 53 3.10 10.75 23.43
C PRO A 53 4.54 10.40 23.86
N ASP A 54 5.07 11.13 24.84
CA ASP A 54 6.44 11.00 25.31
C ASP A 54 6.61 10.23 26.62
N ALA A 55 5.50 9.78 27.20
CA ALA A 55 5.52 8.97 28.41
C ALA A 55 6.36 7.69 28.24
N LEU A 56 7.21 7.46 29.24
CA LEU A 56 8.02 6.26 29.39
C LEU A 56 7.60 5.50 30.64
N ASP A 57 7.66 4.16 30.58
CA ASP A 57 7.54 3.32 31.76
C ASP A 57 8.85 3.25 32.55
N TRP A 58 8.84 2.52 33.67
CA TRP A 58 10.01 2.31 34.53
C TRP A 58 11.18 1.58 33.83
N GLN A 59 10.95 0.96 32.67
CA GLN A 59 11.96 0.32 31.84
C GLN A 59 12.43 1.21 30.68
N HIS A 60 12.07 2.50 30.69
CA HIS A 60 12.34 3.46 29.62
C HIS A 60 11.73 3.08 28.26
N ARG A 61 10.58 2.39 28.25
CA ARG A 61 9.83 2.07 27.02
C ARG A 61 8.68 3.05 26.83
N LYS A 62 8.40 3.41 25.58
CA LYS A 62 7.24 4.25 25.23
C LYS A 62 5.94 3.58 25.70
N VAL A 63 5.16 4.29 26.51
CA VAL A 63 3.83 3.83 26.97
C VAL A 63 2.82 3.84 25.81
N ASN A 64 2.93 4.83 24.91
CA ASN A 64 2.06 5.00 23.74
C ASN A 64 2.86 4.86 22.44
N PRO A 65 3.37 3.66 22.09
CA PRO A 65 4.35 3.49 21.01
C PRO A 65 3.82 3.80 19.60
N VAL A 66 2.49 3.80 19.43
CA VAL A 66 1.80 4.11 18.18
C VAL A 66 1.29 5.55 18.09
N LEU A 67 1.28 6.30 19.20
CA LEU A 67 0.89 7.71 19.24
C LEU A 67 2.10 8.56 18.85
N ARG A 68 2.47 8.51 17.57
CA ARG A 68 3.62 9.23 17.04
C ARG A 68 3.46 9.56 15.56
N PRO A 69 4.27 10.47 15.02
CA PRO A 69 4.23 10.76 13.60
C PRO A 69 4.65 9.55 12.76
N ALA A 70 4.22 9.55 11.49
CA ALA A 70 4.58 8.58 10.48
C ALA A 70 6.10 8.33 10.44
N LEU A 71 6.51 7.08 10.32
CA LEU A 71 7.91 6.73 10.12
C LEU A 71 8.39 7.18 8.75
N GLU A 72 9.57 7.79 8.74
CA GLU A 72 10.24 8.16 7.49
C GLU A 72 10.89 6.95 6.78
N ARG A 73 11.21 5.90 7.54
CA ARG A 73 11.88 4.70 7.03
C ARG A 73 11.55 3.46 7.84
N ALA A 74 11.53 2.32 7.16
CA ALA A 74 11.40 1.01 7.80
C ALA A 74 12.63 0.69 8.66
N ARG A 75 12.42 -0.12 9.70
CA ARG A 75 13.51 -0.62 10.56
C ARG A 75 14.35 -1.69 9.89
N PHE A 76 13.74 -2.49 9.02
CA PHE A 76 14.38 -3.56 8.28
C PHE A 76 14.21 -3.33 6.78
N ILE A 77 15.12 -3.89 5.99
CA ILE A 77 15.08 -3.82 4.54
C ILE A 77 14.20 -4.96 4.03
N LEU A 78 13.26 -4.65 3.13
CA LEU A 78 12.56 -5.67 2.38
C LEU A 78 13.49 -6.15 1.26
N ASN A 79 13.87 -7.43 1.30
CA ASN A 79 14.67 -8.06 0.27
C ASN A 79 13.90 -9.30 -0.24
N ASP A 80 13.09 -9.10 -1.27
CA ASP A 80 12.37 -10.17 -1.95
C ASP A 80 13.11 -10.50 -3.27
N PRO A 81 13.77 -11.67 -3.39
CA PRO A 81 14.48 -12.06 -4.60
C PRO A 81 13.64 -12.00 -5.87
N ARG A 82 12.32 -12.19 -5.75
CA ARG A 82 11.39 -12.10 -6.88
C ARG A 82 11.34 -10.70 -7.48
N GLN A 83 11.70 -9.65 -6.74
CA GLN A 83 11.75 -8.28 -7.24
C GLN A 83 12.99 -7.95 -8.09
N HIS A 84 13.97 -8.85 -8.15
CA HIS A 84 15.27 -8.62 -8.78
C HIS A 84 15.49 -9.41 -10.08
N THR A 85 14.46 -10.07 -10.62
CA THR A 85 14.58 -10.79 -11.89
C THR A 85 14.33 -9.88 -13.08
N SER A 86 14.86 -10.24 -14.24
CA SER A 86 14.66 -9.48 -15.48
C SER A 86 13.22 -9.52 -16.02
N ARG A 87 12.41 -10.47 -15.55
CA ARG A 87 11.00 -10.62 -15.94
C ARG A 87 10.05 -9.85 -15.03
N THR A 88 10.53 -9.48 -13.84
CA THR A 88 9.70 -8.82 -12.84
C THR A 88 9.32 -7.43 -13.28
N PHE A 89 8.08 -7.05 -13.01
CA PHE A 89 7.51 -5.75 -13.38
C PHE A 89 7.43 -5.51 -14.90
N ASP A 90 7.66 -6.53 -15.74
CA ASP A 90 7.53 -6.41 -17.18
C ASP A 90 6.06 -6.50 -17.60
N SER A 91 5.55 -5.46 -18.26
CA SER A 91 4.16 -5.40 -18.71
C SER A 91 3.79 -6.49 -19.71
N ARG A 92 4.77 -7.11 -20.39
CA ARG A 92 4.55 -8.25 -21.28
C ARG A 92 4.15 -9.52 -20.52
N CYS A 93 4.33 -9.55 -19.21
CA CYS A 93 3.91 -10.66 -18.38
C CYS A 93 2.58 -10.44 -17.66
N PHE A 94 1.94 -9.28 -17.86
CA PHE A 94 0.67 -8.96 -17.22
C PHE A 94 -0.49 -9.26 -18.15
N GLN A 95 -1.66 -9.50 -17.57
CA GLN A 95 -2.90 -9.40 -18.31
C GLN A 95 -3.14 -7.94 -18.75
N PRO A 96 -3.92 -7.68 -19.83
CA PRO A 96 -4.13 -6.33 -20.34
C PRO A 96 -4.72 -5.33 -19.32
N SER A 97 -5.42 -5.83 -18.31
CA SER A 97 -6.03 -5.07 -17.21
C SER A 97 -5.14 -4.91 -15.98
N GLU A 98 -3.99 -5.56 -15.95
CA GLU A 98 -3.07 -5.58 -14.82
C GLU A 98 -1.97 -4.51 -14.96
N SER A 99 -1.66 -3.81 -13.86
CA SER A 99 -0.64 -2.76 -13.87
C SER A 99 0.00 -2.55 -12.51
N PHE A 100 1.28 -2.18 -12.52
CA PHE A 100 2.03 -1.79 -11.33
C PHE A 100 2.03 -0.27 -11.14
N HIS A 101 1.89 0.17 -9.89
CA HIS A 101 1.92 1.56 -9.47
C HIS A 101 2.92 1.75 -8.31
N GLY A 102 4.16 2.07 -8.67
CA GLY A 102 5.31 2.21 -7.78
C GLY A 102 5.46 3.59 -7.18
N VAL A 103 6.33 3.75 -6.17
CA VAL A 103 6.49 5.01 -5.43
C VAL A 103 7.07 6.12 -6.29
N GLY A 104 6.45 7.31 -6.22
CA GLY A 104 6.77 8.45 -7.07
C GLY A 104 6.07 8.38 -8.43
N GLU A 105 4.98 7.62 -8.55
CA GLU A 105 4.22 7.53 -9.80
C GLU A 105 3.65 8.90 -10.20
N THR A 106 3.80 9.23 -11.48
CA THR A 106 3.20 10.41 -12.08
C THR A 106 2.38 10.06 -13.31
N ILE A 107 1.36 10.87 -13.55
CA ILE A 107 0.43 10.74 -14.67
C ILE A 107 0.45 12.01 -15.51
N TYR A 108 0.20 11.86 -16.81
CA TYR A 108 -0.11 12.99 -17.68
C TYR A 108 -1.54 13.50 -17.44
N ALA A 109 -1.86 14.69 -17.96
CA ALA A 109 -3.19 15.29 -17.81
C ALA A 109 -4.34 14.42 -18.35
N ASN A 110 -4.06 13.52 -19.29
CA ASN A 110 -5.03 12.56 -19.84
C ASN A 110 -5.24 11.31 -18.94
N GLY A 111 -4.57 11.24 -17.78
CA GLY A 111 -4.64 10.12 -16.84
C GLY A 111 -3.71 8.94 -17.14
N THR A 112 -2.98 8.96 -18.26
CA THR A 112 -2.01 7.90 -18.59
C THR A 112 -0.76 8.00 -17.72
N VAL A 113 -0.19 6.84 -17.36
CA VAL A 113 1.03 6.78 -16.54
C VAL A 113 2.20 7.35 -17.33
N ALA A 114 2.80 8.43 -16.81
CA ALA A 114 3.99 9.06 -17.36
C ALA A 114 5.26 8.43 -16.80
N ASN A 115 5.26 8.16 -15.49
CA ASN A 115 6.31 7.43 -14.80
C ASN A 115 5.65 6.51 -13.78
N ARG A 116 5.94 5.21 -13.86
CA ARG A 116 5.38 4.17 -12.98
C ARG A 116 5.89 4.26 -11.54
N GLY A 117 6.97 4.98 -11.29
CA GLY A 117 7.64 5.01 -10.00
C GLY A 117 8.43 3.73 -9.67
N ILE A 118 8.90 3.66 -8.44
CA ILE A 118 9.80 2.61 -7.93
C ILE A 118 8.96 1.47 -7.33
N CYS A 119 9.03 0.28 -7.94
CA CYS A 119 8.39 -0.93 -7.41
C CYS A 119 9.36 -1.83 -6.62
N ASN A 120 10.63 -1.88 -7.03
CA ASN A 120 11.64 -2.71 -6.39
C ASN A 120 11.99 -2.19 -4.99
N GLY A 121 12.09 -3.09 -4.01
CA GLY A 121 12.34 -2.79 -2.60
C GLY A 121 11.11 -2.25 -1.86
N THR A 122 9.92 -2.37 -2.44
CA THR A 122 8.65 -1.93 -1.84
C THR A 122 7.75 -3.10 -1.51
N VAL A 123 6.91 -2.95 -0.50
CA VAL A 123 5.85 -3.91 -0.20
C VAL A 123 4.77 -3.77 -1.28
N VAL A 124 4.51 -4.85 -2.01
CA VAL A 124 3.51 -4.86 -3.09
C VAL A 124 2.18 -5.35 -2.52
N LEU A 125 1.17 -4.49 -2.57
CA LEU A 125 -0.21 -4.83 -2.25
C LEU A 125 -1.00 -5.07 -3.54
N GLU A 126 -1.75 -6.16 -3.59
CA GLU A 126 -2.75 -6.33 -4.64
C GLU A 126 -3.87 -5.30 -4.46
N TYR A 127 -4.34 -4.74 -5.56
CA TYR A 127 -5.34 -3.70 -5.59
C TYR A 127 -6.45 -4.06 -6.58
N ASN A 128 -7.69 -4.01 -6.10
CA ASN A 128 -8.88 -4.20 -6.91
C ASN A 128 -9.77 -2.96 -6.78
N THR A 129 -10.64 -2.76 -7.76
CA THR A 129 -11.43 -1.53 -7.88
C THR A 129 -12.79 -1.60 -7.20
N TRP A 130 -13.17 -2.72 -6.58
CA TRP A 130 -14.36 -2.77 -5.73
C TRP A 130 -14.11 -2.09 -4.38
N GLU A 131 -15.16 -1.51 -3.82
CA GLU A 131 -15.06 -0.46 -2.80
C GLU A 131 -14.43 -0.94 -1.50
N SER A 132 -14.84 -2.11 -1.01
CA SER A 132 -14.32 -2.69 0.23
C SER A 132 -12.83 -3.02 0.12
N GLN A 133 -12.37 -3.60 -1.00
CA GLN A 133 -10.96 -3.91 -1.20
C GLN A 133 -10.16 -2.62 -1.32
N THR A 134 -10.64 -1.65 -2.10
CA THR A 134 -9.98 -0.35 -2.23
C THR A 134 -9.79 0.32 -0.87
N MET A 135 -10.83 0.31 -0.02
CA MET A 135 -10.77 0.86 1.33
C MET A 135 -9.76 0.11 2.20
N THR A 136 -9.88 -1.22 2.28
CA THR A 136 -9.02 -2.06 3.12
C THR A 136 -7.56 -1.98 2.69
N THR A 137 -7.27 -2.01 1.38
CA THR A 137 -5.92 -1.89 0.82
C THR A 137 -5.33 -0.51 1.12
N THR A 138 -6.14 0.54 1.02
CA THR A 138 -5.70 1.92 1.34
C THR A 138 -5.33 2.05 2.82
N VAL A 139 -6.16 1.53 3.73
CA VAL A 139 -5.87 1.54 5.17
C VAL A 139 -4.60 0.73 5.47
N LEU A 140 -4.46 -0.46 4.88
CA LEU A 140 -3.26 -1.28 5.06
C LEU A 140 -2.01 -0.57 4.53
N ALA A 141 -2.10 0.10 3.37
CA ALA A 141 -0.99 0.87 2.83
C ALA A 141 -0.54 1.99 3.77
N ILE A 142 -1.48 2.73 4.37
CA ILE A 142 -1.19 3.75 5.39
C ILE A 142 -0.47 3.12 6.59
N LEU A 143 -0.97 1.99 7.11
CA LEU A 143 -0.34 1.33 8.25
C LEU A 143 1.08 0.86 7.93
N ILE A 144 1.29 0.23 6.76
CA ILE A 144 2.61 -0.23 6.32
C ILE A 144 3.56 0.95 6.11
N SER A 145 3.08 2.04 5.50
CA SER A 145 3.91 3.21 5.19
C SER A 145 4.19 4.12 6.37
N GLU A 146 3.23 4.31 7.28
CA GLU A 146 3.34 5.30 8.34
C GLU A 146 3.65 4.67 9.71
N VAL A 147 3.11 3.48 10.02
CA VAL A 147 3.39 2.82 11.31
C VAL A 147 4.67 2.00 11.22
N VAL A 148 4.86 1.27 10.11
CA VAL A 148 6.02 0.38 9.91
C VAL A 148 7.15 1.05 9.12
N GLY A 149 6.83 2.02 8.26
CA GLY A 149 7.81 2.83 7.52
C GLY A 149 8.20 2.29 6.15
N TYR A 150 7.55 1.22 5.66
CA TYR A 150 7.85 0.64 4.36
C TYR A 150 7.21 1.44 3.22
N GLN A 151 7.92 1.50 2.10
CA GLN A 151 7.32 1.97 0.85
C GLN A 151 6.34 0.93 0.32
N VAL A 152 5.20 1.39 -0.20
CA VAL A 152 4.13 0.52 -0.72
C VAL A 152 3.93 0.78 -2.21
N SER A 153 3.91 -0.29 -3.00
CA SER A 153 3.46 -0.28 -4.39
C SER A 153 2.15 -1.05 -4.53
N TYR A 154 1.36 -0.72 -5.54
CA TYR A 154 0.11 -1.39 -5.83
C TYR A 154 0.24 -2.19 -7.12
N PHE A 155 -0.35 -3.37 -7.13
CA PHE A 155 -0.54 -4.17 -8.34
C PHE A 155 -2.03 -4.31 -8.61
N ILE A 156 -2.54 -3.65 -9.66
CA ILE A 156 -3.94 -3.73 -10.05
C ILE A 156 -4.23 -5.08 -10.68
N THR A 157 -5.33 -5.73 -10.26
CA THR A 157 -5.84 -6.97 -10.84
C THR A 157 -7.35 -6.91 -11.01
N ASP A 158 -7.89 -7.73 -11.92
CA ASP A 158 -9.34 -7.88 -12.11
C ASP A 158 -10.02 -8.77 -11.06
N GLY A 159 -9.24 -9.44 -10.20
CA GLY A 159 -9.79 -10.27 -9.15
C GLY A 159 -8.75 -11.12 -8.41
N GLY A 160 -9.22 -11.73 -7.32
CA GLY A 160 -8.37 -12.54 -6.43
C GLY A 160 -8.20 -14.01 -6.83
N LEU A 161 -8.50 -14.40 -8.07
CA LEU A 161 -8.36 -15.80 -8.51
C LEU A 161 -6.91 -16.27 -8.40
N ASP A 162 -5.97 -15.50 -8.96
CA ASP A 162 -4.57 -15.89 -9.01
C ASP A 162 -3.73 -15.22 -7.91
N ALA A 163 -4.38 -14.68 -6.88
CA ALA A 163 -3.71 -13.97 -5.80
C ALA A 163 -2.67 -14.85 -5.10
N THR A 164 -2.97 -16.14 -4.92
CA THR A 164 -2.07 -17.12 -4.32
C THR A 164 -0.85 -17.39 -5.19
N GLU A 165 -1.02 -17.52 -6.50
CA GLU A 165 0.09 -17.73 -7.42
C GLU A 165 0.99 -16.48 -7.52
N ARG A 166 0.39 -15.28 -7.53
CA ARG A 166 1.13 -14.00 -7.49
C ARG A 166 1.93 -13.79 -6.20
N MET A 167 1.46 -14.38 -5.10
CA MET A 167 2.16 -14.38 -3.81
C MET A 167 3.22 -15.48 -3.70
N ALA A 168 3.27 -16.45 -4.62
CA ALA A 168 4.31 -17.49 -4.66
C ALA A 168 5.58 -17.01 -5.38
N SER A 169 6.65 -17.81 -5.34
CA SER A 169 7.91 -17.61 -6.06
C SER A 169 7.93 -18.24 -7.44
N VAL A 170 6.89 -18.97 -7.79
CA VAL A 170 6.68 -19.63 -9.08
C VAL A 170 5.53 -18.99 -9.84
N GLY A 171 5.38 -19.35 -11.11
CA GLY A 171 4.23 -18.92 -11.90
C GLY A 171 4.14 -17.40 -12.04
N LEU A 172 2.95 -16.85 -11.82
CA LEU A 172 2.68 -15.42 -11.89
C LEU A 172 3.50 -14.57 -10.90
N GLY A 173 3.88 -15.11 -9.74
CA GLY A 173 4.71 -14.40 -8.77
C GLY A 173 6.14 -14.09 -9.25
N THR A 174 6.58 -14.72 -10.34
CA THR A 174 7.84 -14.35 -11.03
C THR A 174 7.72 -13.04 -11.83
N CYS A 175 6.50 -12.61 -12.14
CA CYS A 175 6.20 -11.42 -12.93
C CYS A 175 5.65 -10.28 -12.08
N SER A 176 4.71 -10.61 -11.21
CA SER A 176 3.98 -9.68 -10.34
C SER A 176 4.09 -10.09 -8.86
N PRO A 177 5.31 -10.09 -8.29
CA PRO A 177 5.54 -10.52 -6.92
C PRO A 177 4.72 -9.66 -5.95
N THR A 178 3.68 -10.28 -5.45
CA THR A 178 2.73 -9.66 -4.53
C THR A 178 3.04 -10.15 -3.12
N HIS A 179 2.95 -9.25 -2.14
CA HIS A 179 3.21 -9.60 -0.74
C HIS A 179 1.91 -9.84 0.02
N VAL A 180 0.87 -9.07 -0.29
CA VAL A 180 -0.42 -9.15 0.39
C VAL A 180 -1.54 -8.85 -0.60
N ASN A 181 -2.58 -9.68 -0.58
CA ASN A 181 -3.89 -9.34 -1.09
C ASN A 181 -4.83 -9.27 0.12
N VAL A 182 -5.50 -8.13 0.32
CA VAL A 182 -6.51 -7.98 1.37
C VAL A 182 -7.88 -8.23 0.75
N GLU A 183 -8.73 -8.94 1.49
CA GLU A 183 -10.11 -9.25 1.05
C GLU A 183 -10.19 -10.33 -0.05
N VAL A 184 -9.50 -11.44 0.16
CA VAL A 184 -9.68 -12.67 -0.63
C VAL A 184 -10.74 -13.56 0.01
N TRP A 185 -11.77 -13.94 -0.75
CA TRP A 185 -12.75 -14.96 -0.35
C TRP A 185 -12.15 -16.37 -0.45
N THR A 186 -11.40 -16.75 0.58
CA THR A 186 -10.61 -17.99 0.63
C THR A 186 -11.44 -19.25 0.45
N ALA A 187 -12.68 -19.29 0.97
CA ALA A 187 -13.59 -20.43 0.83
C ALA A 187 -13.80 -20.86 -0.63
N SER A 188 -13.80 -19.90 -1.57
CA SER A 188 -13.95 -20.16 -3.01
C SER A 188 -12.62 -20.39 -3.76
N LYS A 189 -11.50 -20.42 -3.02
CA LYS A 189 -10.11 -20.45 -3.52
C LYS A 189 -9.22 -21.45 -2.79
N LEU A 190 -9.76 -22.30 -1.91
CA LEU A 190 -8.99 -23.26 -1.11
C LEU A 190 -8.10 -24.17 -1.98
N SER A 191 -8.61 -24.64 -3.12
CA SER A 191 -7.82 -25.48 -4.03
C SER A 191 -6.58 -24.78 -4.59
N LEU A 192 -6.63 -23.46 -4.80
CA LEU A 192 -5.47 -22.68 -5.26
C LEU A 192 -4.53 -22.34 -4.10
N LEU A 193 -5.07 -22.09 -2.90
CA LEU A 193 -4.27 -21.97 -1.68
C LEU A 193 -3.46 -23.23 -1.43
N ASP A 194 -4.07 -24.41 -1.56
CA ASP A 194 -3.40 -25.70 -1.33
C ASP A 194 -2.23 -25.94 -2.29
N VAL A 195 -2.34 -25.48 -3.55
CA VAL A 195 -1.26 -25.59 -4.55
C VAL A 195 -0.03 -24.76 -4.14
N PHE A 196 -0.23 -23.59 -3.55
CA PHE A 196 0.85 -22.67 -3.15
C PHE A 196 1.02 -22.54 -1.63
N ALA A 197 0.51 -23.51 -0.85
CA ALA A 197 0.46 -23.44 0.61
C ALA A 197 1.83 -23.42 1.30
N ASN A 198 2.88 -23.88 0.61
CA ASN A 198 4.26 -23.83 1.12
C ASN A 198 4.86 -22.42 1.14
N GLU A 199 4.27 -21.48 0.39
CA GLU A 199 4.80 -20.13 0.19
C GLU A 199 3.78 -19.05 0.51
N THR A 200 2.50 -19.42 0.57
CA THR A 200 1.39 -18.51 0.85
C THR A 200 0.59 -19.02 2.03
N SER A 201 0.05 -18.10 2.80
CA SER A 201 -0.88 -18.41 3.87
C SER A 201 -2.05 -17.44 3.80
N SER A 202 -3.20 -17.89 4.27
CA SER A 202 -4.36 -17.02 4.45
C SER A 202 -4.58 -16.76 5.93
N SER A 203 -5.03 -15.55 6.23
CA SER A 203 -5.43 -15.15 7.58
C SER A 203 -6.68 -14.29 7.47
N ALA A 204 -7.50 -14.33 8.51
CA ALA A 204 -8.70 -13.52 8.60
C ALA A 204 -8.76 -12.83 9.95
N ILE A 205 -9.16 -11.56 9.92
CA ILE A 205 -9.51 -10.77 11.08
C ILE A 205 -11.04 -10.71 11.11
N GLY A 206 -11.66 -11.52 11.98
CA GLY A 206 -13.12 -11.61 12.10
C GLY A 206 -13.71 -12.90 11.54
N TYR A 207 -14.84 -12.81 10.82
CA TYR A 207 -15.60 -13.97 10.37
C TYR A 207 -15.02 -14.54 9.07
N ASN A 208 -14.43 -15.74 9.15
CA ASN A 208 -14.21 -16.54 7.94
C ASN A 208 -15.60 -16.93 7.41
N GLY A 209 -15.91 -16.57 6.15
CA GLY A 209 -17.12 -17.06 5.49
C GLY A 209 -17.17 -18.58 5.63
N GLN A 210 -18.08 -19.08 6.47
CA GLN A 210 -18.25 -20.51 6.65
C GLN A 210 -18.93 -21.04 5.39
N TRP A 211 -18.42 -22.15 4.89
CA TRP A 211 -19.10 -22.94 3.88
C TRP A 211 -20.38 -23.48 4.52
N GLU A 212 -21.55 -23.18 3.95
CA GLU A 212 -22.75 -23.96 4.26
C GLU A 212 -22.56 -25.35 3.63
N LEU A 213 -22.78 -26.37 4.47
CA LEU A 213 -22.91 -27.78 4.10
C LEU A 213 -24.09 -28.01 3.13
#